data_AF-A0A919FQM6-F1
#
_entry.id   AF-A0A919FQM6-F1
#
_cell.length_a   1.000
_cell.length_b   1.000
_cell.length_c   1.000
_cell.angle_alpha   90.00
_cell.angle_beta   90.00
_cell.angle_gamma   90.00
#
_symmetry.space_group_name_H-M   'P 1'
#
loop_
_entity.id
_entity.type
_entity.pdbx_description
1 polymer ?
#
loop_
_entity_poly.entity_id
_entity_poly.type
_entity_poly.pdbx_seq_one_letter_code
_entity_poly.pdbx_strand_id
1 'polypeptide(L)' 'MDPLARGRTEGDFLTGLEDCRAGCAFFDFCRGAQAANRYFENGSLTTTETNYCRVSRQALVTALSTLATTEKGQAA' A
#
# COMPACT_ATOMS: atom_id res chain seq x y z
N MET A 1 -18.95 16.94 15.49
CA MET A 1 -18.50 16.13 14.35
C MET A 1 -19.33 16.54 13.14
N ASP A 2 -18.71 17.19 12.15
CA ASP A 2 -19.40 17.65 10.92
C ASP A 2 -19.71 16.45 10.01
N PRO A 3 -20.99 16.13 9.72
CA PRO A 3 -21.37 15.02 8.85
C PRO A 3 -20.82 15.15 7.42
N LEU A 4 -20.63 16.38 6.92
CA LEU A 4 -20.08 16.64 5.58
C LEU A 4 -18.58 16.36 5.51
N ALA A 5 -17.87 16.46 6.63
CA ALA A 5 -16.46 16.09 6.71
C ALA A 5 -16.25 14.58 6.54
N ARG A 6 -17.21 13.74 6.99
CA ARG A 6 -17.10 12.27 6.87
C ARG A 6 -17.14 11.80 5.42
N GLY A 7 -18.01 12.39 4.59
CA GLY A 7 -18.15 12.00 3.18
C GLY A 7 -16.93 12.37 2.31
N ARG A 8 -16.23 13.47 2.63
CA ARG A 8 -15.00 13.85 1.92
C ARG A 8 -13.86 12.86 2.19
N THR A 9 -13.65 12.48 3.45
CA THR A 9 -12.65 11.49 3.87
C THR A 9 -12.78 10.15 3.14
N GLU A 10 -14.01 9.68 2.94
CA GLU A 10 -14.28 8.43 2.22
C GLU A 10 -13.93 8.55 0.73
N GLY A 11 -14.35 9.63 0.07
CA GLY A 11 -14.02 9.89 -1.34
C GLY A 11 -12.51 10.02 -1.58
N ASP A 12 -11.82 10.73 -0.69
CA ASP A 12 -10.36 10.89 -0.76
C ASP A 12 -9.64 9.54 -0.61
N PHE A 13 -10.11 8.68 0.30
CA PHE A 13 -9.56 7.35 0.47
C PHE A 13 -9.80 6.46 -0.75
N LEU A 14 -11.01 6.44 -1.31
CA LEU A 14 -11.31 5.63 -2.50
C LEU A 14 -10.48 6.07 -3.70
N THR A 15 -10.28 7.38 -3.88
CA THR A 15 -9.41 7.93 -4.91
C THR A 15 -7.98 7.42 -4.75
N GLY A 16 -7.39 7.59 -3.56
CA GLY A 16 -6.04 7.10 -3.31
C GLY A 16 -5.92 5.57 -3.40
N LEU A 17 -6.99 4.83 -3.09
CA LEU A 17 -7.00 3.37 -3.19
C LEU A 17 -6.99 2.91 -4.65
N GLU A 18 -7.75 3.56 -5.53
CA GLU A 18 -7.77 3.23 -6.95
C GLU A 18 -6.45 3.60 -7.64
N ASP A 19 -5.86 4.75 -7.29
CA ASP A 19 -4.53 5.13 -7.78
C ASP A 19 -3.45 4.13 -7.32
N CYS A 20 -3.56 3.65 -6.07
CA CYS A 20 -2.69 2.60 -5.55
C CYS A 20 -2.89 1.28 -6.32
N ARG A 21 -4.14 0.91 -6.64
CA ARG A 21 -4.46 -0.29 -7.44
C ARG A 21 -3.88 -0.22 -8.84
N ALA A 22 -3.92 0.95 -9.47
CA ALA A 22 -3.42 1.15 -10.83
C ALA A 22 -1.88 1.18 -10.91
N GLY A 23 -1.20 1.68 -9.87
CA GLY A 23 0.24 1.96 -9.94
C GLY A 23 1.16 1.10 -9.05
N CYS A 24 0.64 0.40 -8.04
CA CYS A 24 1.48 -0.30 -7.07
C CYS A 24 1.71 -1.76 -7.47
N ALA A 25 2.97 -2.14 -7.73
CA ALA A 25 3.36 -3.51 -8.06
C ALA A 25 3.05 -4.54 -6.95
N PHE A 26 2.80 -4.07 -5.72
CA PHE A 26 2.52 -4.91 -4.56
C PHE A 26 1.01 -4.97 -4.22
N PHE A 27 0.15 -4.33 -5.01
CA PHE A 27 -1.27 -4.20 -4.68
C PHE A 27 -1.98 -5.56 -4.57
N ASP A 28 -1.63 -6.53 -5.41
CA ASP A 28 -2.26 -7.85 -5.35
C ASP A 28 -2.02 -8.61 -4.05
N PHE A 29 -0.93 -8.28 -3.36
CA PHE A 29 -0.64 -8.79 -2.03
C PHE A 29 -1.28 -7.95 -0.92
N CYS A 30 -1.11 -6.63 -0.93
CA CYS A 30 -1.45 -5.79 0.21
C CYS A 30 -2.84 -5.12 0.14
N ARG A 31 -3.46 -5.09 -1.04
CA ARG A 31 -4.78 -4.50 -1.33
C ARG A 31 -4.95 -3.06 -0.81
N GLY A 32 -3.87 -2.28 -0.81
CA GLY A 32 -3.88 -0.87 -0.41
C GLY A 32 -3.61 -0.60 1.09
N ALA A 33 -3.34 -1.65 1.88
CA ALA A 33 -2.93 -1.58 3.28
C ALA A 33 -3.85 -0.69 4.15
N GLN A 34 -3.30 0.03 5.14
CA GLN A 34 -4.10 0.77 6.13
C GLN A 34 -4.35 2.21 5.69
N ALA A 35 -5.63 2.62 5.68
CA ALA A 35 -6.04 4.00 5.38
C ALA A 35 -5.46 5.02 6.39
N ALA A 36 -5.46 4.67 7.68
CA ALA A 36 -4.99 5.55 8.74
C ALA A 36 -3.51 5.98 8.53
N ASN A 37 -2.66 5.05 8.11
CA ASN A 37 -1.26 5.32 7.81
C ASN A 37 -1.08 6.38 6.71
N ARG A 38 -1.95 6.43 5.70
CA ARG A 38 -1.89 7.47 4.65
C ARG A 38 -2.07 8.86 5.24
N TYR A 39 -3.07 9.01 6.11
CA TYR A 39 -3.35 10.29 6.75
C TYR A 39 -2.30 10.67 7.79
N PHE A 40 -1.94 9.77 8.70
CA PHE A 40 -1.01 10.10 9.80
C PHE A 40 0.44 10.24 9.34
N GLU A 41 0.86 9.54 8.28
CA GLU A 41 2.22 9.66 7.76
C GLU A 41 2.35 10.79 6.73
N ASN A 42 1.37 10.93 5.84
CA ASN A 42 1.49 11.83 4.69
C ASN A 42 0.53 13.04 4.72
N GLY A 43 -0.38 13.11 5.70
CA GLY A 43 -1.38 14.18 5.80
C GLY A 43 -2.53 14.09 4.79
N SER A 44 -2.58 13.05 3.95
CA SER A 44 -3.62 12.89 2.94
C SER A 44 -3.97 11.42 2.67
N LEU A 45 -5.28 11.14 2.56
CA LEU A 45 -5.81 9.83 2.20
C LEU A 45 -5.66 9.50 0.71
N THR A 46 -5.38 10.49 -0.15
CA THR A 46 -5.18 10.28 -1.58
C THR A 46 -3.78 9.73 -1.93
N THR A 47 -2.86 9.69 -0.97
CA THR A 47 -1.49 9.19 -1.20
C THR A 47 -1.47 7.68 -1.41
N THR A 48 -0.57 7.19 -2.25
CA THR A 48 -0.53 5.79 -2.70
C THR A 48 0.53 4.93 -2.03
N GLU A 49 1.46 5.54 -1.30
CA GLU A 49 2.52 4.84 -0.57
C GLU A 49 2.79 5.50 0.78
N THR A 50 3.01 4.67 1.81
CA THR A 50 3.42 5.10 3.14
C THR A 50 4.67 4.33 3.58
N ASN A 51 5.34 4.77 4.64
CA ASN A 51 6.43 4.00 5.25
C ASN A 51 5.93 2.63 5.73
N TYR A 52 4.73 2.53 6.30
CA TYR A 52 4.12 1.23 6.64
C TYR A 52 4.00 0.30 5.41
N CYS A 53 3.61 0.82 4.24
CA CYS A 53 3.60 0.04 3.00
C CYS A 53 5.00 -0.50 2.69
N ARG A 54 6.02 0.37 2.71
CA ARG A 54 7.40 0.02 2.38
C ARG A 54 7.95 -1.06 3.31
N VAL A 55 7.83 -0.89 4.62
CA VAL A 55 8.50 -1.76 5.59
C VAL A 55 7.73 -3.05 5.89
N SER A 56 6.40 -3.01 5.95
CA SER A 56 5.60 -4.16 6.38
C SER A 56 4.97 -4.95 5.23
N ARG A 57 4.96 -4.41 4.00
CA ARG A 57 4.37 -5.08 2.83
C ARG A 57 5.40 -5.32 1.74
N GLN A 58 6.00 -4.26 1.23
CA GLN A 58 6.90 -4.34 0.07
C GLN A 58 8.20 -5.08 0.42
N ALA A 59 8.86 -4.69 1.53
CA ALA A 59 10.12 -5.31 1.93
C ALA A 59 10.00 -6.83 2.14
N LEU A 60 8.89 -7.30 2.72
CA LEU A 60 8.66 -8.72 2.93
C LEU A 60 8.48 -9.48 1.61
N VAL A 61 7.64 -8.95 0.70
CA VAL A 61 7.41 -9.57 -0.62
C VAL A 61 8.69 -9.59 -1.43
N THR A 62 9.46 -8.50 -1.42
CA THR A 62 10.74 -8.39 -2.11
C THR A 62 11.75 -9.43 -1.57
N ALA A 63 11.89 -9.52 -0.25
CA ALA A 63 12.80 -10.48 0.39
C ALA A 63 12.44 -11.93 0.04
N LEU A 64 11.15 -12.30 0.16
CA LEU A 64 10.68 -13.65 -0.17
C LEU A 64 10.90 -13.97 -1.66
N SER A 65 10.56 -13.04 -2.54
CA SER A 65 10.74 -13.23 -3.99
C SER A 65 12.20 -13.43 -4.36
N THR A 66 13.10 -12.66 -3.72
CA THR A 66 14.55 -12.76 -3.92
C THR A 66 15.09 -14.13 -3.50
N LEU A 67 14.66 -14.62 -2.33
CA LEU A 67 15.05 -15.94 -1.84
C LEU A 67 14.54 -17.04 -2.77
N ALA A 68 13.27 -17.00 -3.16
CA ALA A 68 12.68 -17.99 -4.06
C ALA A 68 13.37 -18.06 -5.43
N THR A 69 13.82 -16.92 -5.97
CA THR A 69 14.62 -16.91 -7.21
C THR A 69 16.02 -17.45 -7.02
N THR A 70 16.62 -17.22 -5.85
CA THR A 70 17.97 -17.70 -5.52
C THR A 70 17.98 -19.22 -5.36
N GLU A 71 17.03 -19.79 -4.62
CA GLU A 71 16.90 -21.24 -4.44
C GLU A 71 16.69 -21.98 -5.77
N LYS A 72 15.86 -21.43 -6.66
CA LYS A 72 15.67 -21.98 -8.02
C LYS A 72 16.95 -22.00 -8.84
N GLY A 73 17.81 -20.99 -8.68
CA GLY A 73 19.11 -20.91 -9.36
C GLY A 73 20.16 -21.84 -8.78
N GLN A 74 20.03 -22.25 -7.51
CA GLN A 74 20.94 -23.21 -6.86
C GLN A 74 20.56 -24.68 -7.13
N ALA A 75 19.31 -24.93 -7.54
CA ALA A 75 18.80 -26.27 -7.84
C ALA A 75 18.94 -26.66 -9.34
N ALA A 76 19.50 -25.79 -10.18
CA ALA A 76 19.79 -26.02 -11.59
C ALA A 76 21.30 -26.22 -11.81
#